data_AF-A0A2P2MTL1-F1
#
_entry.id   AF-A0A2P2MTL1-F1
#
_cell.length_a   1.000
_cell.length_b   1.000
_cell.length_c   1.000
_cell.angle_alpha   90.00
_cell.angle_beta   90.00
_cell.angle_gamma   90.00
#
_symmetry.space_group_name_H-M   'P 1'
#
loop_
_entity.id
_entity.type
_entity.pdbx_description
1 polymer ?
#
loop_
_entity_poly.entity_id
_entity_poly.type
_entity_poly.pdbx_seq_one_letter_code
_entity_poly.pdbx_strand_id
1 'polypeptide(L)'
;MKHAGDMVAAAALADEARCMDLADRYVNSECVKRMLQADQVSLAEKTVVLFTKDGDQHNNLHDMQCMWYELASGESYFRQSDLGQALKKFLAVEKHYADITEDQFDFHSYCLRKMTLRAYVAMLKFQDRLHSYVYFHKAAAGAIR
;
A
#
# COMPACT_ATOMS: atom_id res chain seq x y z
N MET A 1 -6.30 -16.78 -16.45
CA MET A 1 -6.29 -17.39 -15.11
C MET A 1 -7.02 -16.56 -14.06
N LYS A 2 -6.60 -15.33 -13.72
CA LYS A 2 -7.34 -14.48 -12.76
C LYS A 2 -8.85 -14.35 -13.04
N HIS A 3 -9.23 -13.99 -14.27
CA HIS A 3 -10.64 -13.88 -14.65
C HIS A 3 -11.37 -15.22 -14.76
N ALA A 4 -10.62 -16.32 -14.82
CA ALA A 4 -11.15 -17.67 -14.78
C ALA A 4 -11.31 -18.22 -13.34
N GLY A 5 -11.00 -17.41 -12.31
CA GLY A 5 -11.12 -17.80 -10.90
C GLY A 5 -9.89 -18.53 -10.33
N ASP A 6 -8.95 -18.95 -11.17
CA ASP A 6 -7.73 -19.63 -10.72
C ASP A 6 -6.64 -18.60 -10.35
N MET A 7 -6.66 -18.22 -9.06
CA MET A 7 -5.72 -17.25 -8.50
C MET A 7 -4.32 -17.86 -8.29
N VAL A 8 -4.23 -19.15 -7.98
CA VAL A 8 -2.94 -19.82 -7.74
C VAL A 8 -2.15 -19.95 -9.03
N ALA A 9 -2.79 -20.40 -10.12
CA ALA A 9 -2.14 -20.44 -11.43
C ALA A 9 -1.79 -19.03 -11.92
N ALA A 10 -2.61 -18.02 -11.61
CA ALA A 10 -2.30 -16.64 -11.94
C ALA A 10 -1.06 -16.12 -11.20
N ALA A 11 -0.86 -16.51 -9.94
CA ALA A 11 0.33 -16.17 -9.17
C ALA A 11 1.57 -16.89 -9.71
N ALA A 12 1.47 -18.18 -10.04
CA ALA A 12 2.58 -18.95 -10.63
C ALA A 12 3.06 -18.36 -11.97
N LEU A 13 2.15 -18.03 -12.88
CA LEU A 13 2.51 -17.40 -14.16
C LEU A 13 3.10 -15.99 -13.97
N ALA A 14 2.65 -15.24 -12.96
CA ALA A 14 3.22 -13.94 -12.65
C ALA A 14 4.65 -14.06 -12.08
N ASP A 15 4.94 -15.13 -11.32
CA ASP A 15 6.29 -15.40 -10.82
C ASP A 15 7.23 -15.89 -11.92
N GLU A 16 6.73 -16.70 -12.87
CA GLU A 16 7.48 -17.05 -14.08
C GLU A 16 7.86 -15.77 -14.87
N ALA A 17 6.91 -14.85 -15.05
CA ALA A 17 7.16 -13.56 -15.69
C ALA A 17 8.19 -12.72 -14.92
N ARG A 18 8.10 -12.65 -13.60
CA ARG A 18 9.07 -11.97 -12.74
C ARG A 18 10.46 -12.58 -12.86
N CYS A 19 10.57 -13.90 -12.95
CA CYS A 19 11.87 -14.58 -13.12
C CYS A 19 12.54 -14.27 -14.46
N MET A 20 11.80 -13.87 -15.49
CA MET A 20 12.35 -13.44 -16.78
C MET A 20 13.02 -12.06 -16.71
N ASP A 21 12.60 -11.19 -15.78
CA ASP A 21 13.23 -9.89 -15.53
C ASP A 21 13.22 -9.54 -14.03
N LEU A 22 14.28 -9.95 -13.33
CA LEU A 22 14.44 -9.72 -11.89
C LEU A 22 14.71 -8.25 -11.53
N ALA A 23 15.03 -7.40 -12.50
CA ALA A 23 15.31 -5.98 -12.25
C ALA A 23 14.05 -5.11 -12.33
N ASP A 24 12.95 -5.62 -12.91
CA ASP A 24 11.72 -4.87 -13.08
C ASP A 24 10.84 -4.86 -11.81
N ARG A 25 10.78 -3.69 -11.16
CA ARG A 25 9.96 -3.46 -9.97
C ARG A 25 8.45 -3.54 -10.25
N TYR A 26 8.00 -3.15 -11.43
CA TYR A 26 6.59 -3.21 -11.82
C TYR A 26 6.12 -4.66 -11.95
N VAL A 27 6.86 -5.48 -12.69
CA VAL A 27 6.58 -6.92 -12.82
C VAL A 27 6.62 -7.61 -11.46
N ASN A 28 7.60 -7.27 -10.61
CA ASN A 28 7.65 -7.74 -9.23
C ASN A 28 6.40 -7.36 -8.42
N SER A 29 5.95 -6.11 -8.52
CA SER A 29 4.77 -5.62 -7.78
C SER A 29 3.48 -6.28 -8.25
N GLU A 30 3.30 -6.52 -9.56
CA GLU A 30 2.15 -7.27 -10.06
C GLU A 30 2.22 -8.75 -9.65
N CYS A 31 3.40 -9.37 -9.61
CA CYS A 31 3.58 -10.72 -9.07
C CYS A 31 3.16 -10.80 -7.59
N VAL A 32 3.67 -9.90 -6.73
CA VAL A 32 3.27 -9.78 -5.32
C VAL A 32 1.76 -9.63 -5.16
N LYS A 33 1.14 -8.77 -5.96
CA LYS A 33 -0.32 -8.57 -5.95
C LYS A 33 -1.09 -9.84 -6.33
N ARG A 34 -0.59 -10.66 -7.26
CA ARG A 34 -1.21 -11.95 -7.60
C ARG A 34 -1.03 -12.97 -6.48
N MET A 35 0.14 -13.02 -5.84
CA MET A 35 0.38 -13.86 -4.66
C MET A 35 -0.58 -13.50 -3.51
N LEU A 36 -0.80 -12.21 -3.24
CA LEU A 36 -1.77 -11.76 -2.22
C LEU A 36 -3.22 -12.09 -2.60
N GLN A 37 -3.57 -12.06 -3.89
CA GLN A 37 -4.90 -12.48 -4.37
C GLN A 37 -5.12 -14.00 -4.24
N ALA A 38 -4.04 -14.78 -4.24
CA ALA A 38 -4.05 -16.22 -4.03
C ALA A 38 -3.84 -16.62 -2.55
N ASP A 39 -3.88 -15.65 -1.62
CA ASP A 39 -3.68 -15.84 -0.19
C ASP A 39 -2.31 -16.41 0.22
N GLN A 40 -1.31 -16.21 -0.63
CA GLN A 40 0.09 -16.62 -0.42
C GLN A 40 0.90 -15.49 0.22
N VAL A 41 0.46 -15.00 1.39
CA VAL A 41 1.04 -13.79 2.02
C VAL A 41 2.52 -13.95 2.35
N SER A 42 2.93 -15.11 2.88
CA SER A 42 4.33 -15.38 3.23
C SER A 42 5.27 -15.37 2.02
N LEU A 43 4.77 -15.77 0.85
CA LEU A 43 5.51 -15.70 -0.41
C LEU A 43 5.55 -14.26 -0.93
N ALA A 44 4.41 -13.56 -0.88
CA ALA A 44 4.31 -12.16 -1.25
C ALA A 44 5.27 -11.27 -0.45
N GLU A 45 5.41 -11.51 0.86
CA GLU A 45 6.35 -10.81 1.74
C GLU A 45 7.81 -11.02 1.31
N LYS A 46 8.21 -12.25 0.98
CA LYS A 46 9.57 -12.52 0.50
C LYS A 46 9.85 -11.83 -0.83
N THR A 47 8.88 -11.82 -1.73
CA THR A 47 9.02 -11.23 -3.07
C THR A 47 9.01 -9.70 -3.04
N VAL A 48 8.21 -9.06 -2.17
CA VAL A 48 8.16 -7.60 -2.11
C VAL A 48 9.45 -7.00 -1.52
N VAL A 49 10.08 -7.71 -0.58
CA VAL A 49 11.32 -7.28 0.09
C VAL A 49 12.51 -7.20 -0.87
N LEU A 50 12.48 -7.90 -2.01
CA LEU A 50 13.54 -7.84 -3.04
C LEU A 50 13.82 -6.42 -3.57
N PHE A 51 12.83 -5.52 -3.48
CA PHE A 51 12.95 -4.12 -3.90
C PHE A 51 12.96 -3.14 -2.72
N THR A 52 13.18 -3.64 -1.51
CA THR A 52 13.34 -2.83 -0.30
C THR A 52 14.81 -2.76 0.09
N LYS A 53 15.22 -1.66 0.70
CA LYS A 53 16.60 -1.47 1.17
C LYS A 53 16.92 -2.49 2.28
N ASP A 54 18.12 -3.06 2.25
CA ASP A 54 18.64 -3.95 3.29
C ASP A 54 18.63 -3.24 4.67
N GLY A 55 17.72 -3.67 5.55
CA GLY A 55 17.39 -3.08 6.84
C GLY A 55 16.23 -3.85 7.49
N ASP A 56 15.60 -3.33 8.55
CA ASP A 56 14.50 -4.01 9.27
C ASP A 56 13.29 -4.21 8.32
N GLN A 57 13.22 -5.40 7.70
CA GLN A 57 12.51 -5.66 6.44
C GLN A 57 10.99 -5.47 6.52
N HIS A 58 10.42 -5.57 7.72
CA HIS A 58 8.97 -5.41 7.92
C HIS A 58 8.51 -3.96 8.07
N ASN A 59 9.39 -3.04 8.47
CA ASN A 59 9.03 -1.62 8.61
C ASN A 59 9.24 -0.82 7.31
N ASN A 60 10.16 -1.26 6.45
CA ASN A 60 10.54 -0.50 5.25
C ASN A 60 9.36 -0.23 4.29
N LEU A 61 8.44 -1.19 4.11
CA LEU A 61 7.28 -0.99 3.23
C LEU A 61 6.24 -0.03 3.81
N HIS A 62 6.09 -0.04 5.13
CA HIS A 62 5.23 0.90 5.86
C HIS A 62 5.85 2.30 5.81
N ASP A 63 7.15 2.44 6.06
CA ASP A 63 7.87 3.71 6.02
C ASP A 63 7.81 4.37 4.62
N MET A 64 7.75 3.56 3.56
CA MET A 64 7.52 4.03 2.18
C MET A 64 6.06 4.36 1.85
N GLN A 65 5.15 4.32 2.83
CA GLN A 65 3.71 4.58 2.69
C GLN A 65 3.06 3.74 1.57
N CYS A 66 3.43 2.46 1.49
CA CYS A 66 3.01 1.54 0.43
C CYS A 66 1.58 1.00 0.65
N MET A 67 0.59 1.89 0.66
CA MET A 67 -0.81 1.60 1.03
C MET A 67 -1.46 0.50 0.18
N TRP A 68 -1.09 0.37 -1.10
CA TRP A 68 -1.68 -0.67 -1.96
C TRP A 68 -1.36 -2.08 -1.46
N TYR A 69 -0.16 -2.27 -0.93
CA TYR A 69 0.30 -3.54 -0.38
C TYR A 69 -0.39 -3.83 0.95
N GLU A 70 -0.48 -2.81 1.82
CA GLU A 70 -1.18 -2.91 3.10
C GLU A 70 -2.65 -3.30 2.91
N LEU A 71 -3.36 -2.64 1.97
CA LEU A 71 -4.73 -2.99 1.63
C LEU A 71 -4.85 -4.42 1.08
N ALA A 72 -4.00 -4.81 0.14
CA ALA A 72 -4.05 -6.14 -0.46
C ALA A 72 -3.71 -7.25 0.54
N SER A 73 -2.74 -7.01 1.43
CA SER A 73 -2.36 -7.90 2.52
C SER A 73 -3.47 -8.00 3.57
N GLY A 74 -4.09 -6.88 3.96
CA GLY A 74 -5.23 -6.85 4.88
C GLY A 74 -6.42 -7.66 4.36
N GLU A 75 -6.79 -7.49 3.09
CA GLU A 75 -7.85 -8.29 2.44
C GLU A 75 -7.50 -9.78 2.36
N SER A 76 -6.23 -10.13 2.19
CA SER A 76 -5.79 -11.52 2.17
C SER A 76 -5.87 -12.17 3.56
N TYR A 77 -5.41 -11.49 4.60
CA TYR A 77 -5.56 -11.96 5.98
C TYR A 77 -7.04 -12.08 6.39
N PHE A 78 -7.88 -11.13 5.95
CA PHE A 78 -9.31 -11.20 6.18
C PHE A 78 -9.94 -12.46 5.56
N ARG A 79 -9.62 -12.78 4.29
CA ARG A 79 -10.11 -14.03 3.64
C ARG A 79 -9.63 -15.29 4.36
N GLN A 80 -8.48 -15.24 5.01
CA GLN A 80 -7.90 -16.33 5.80
C GLN A 80 -8.42 -16.37 7.25
N SER A 81 -9.34 -15.49 7.65
CA SER A 81 -9.86 -15.35 9.02
C SER A 81 -8.83 -14.91 10.07
N ASP A 82 -7.67 -14.38 9.67
CA ASP A 82 -6.69 -13.75 10.57
C ASP A 82 -7.05 -12.27 10.76
N LEU A 83 -8.05 -12.03 11.62
CA LEU A 83 -8.60 -10.69 11.83
C LEU A 83 -7.61 -9.73 12.51
N GLY A 84 -6.72 -10.25 13.37
CA GLY A 84 -5.74 -9.44 14.08
C GLY A 84 -4.75 -8.80 13.11
N GLN A 85 -4.19 -9.61 12.20
CA GLN A 85 -3.27 -9.10 11.18
C GLN A 85 -4.00 -8.27 10.12
N ALA A 86 -5.22 -8.65 9.73
CA ALA A 86 -6.02 -7.86 8.80
C ALA A 86 -6.27 -6.44 9.33
N LEU A 87 -6.76 -6.31 10.58
CA LEU A 87 -7.03 -5.02 11.22
C LEU A 87 -5.75 -4.19 11.34
N LYS A 88 -4.64 -4.80 11.74
CA LYS A 88 -3.34 -4.12 11.83
C LYS A 88 -2.93 -3.52 10.48
N LYS A 89 -3.16 -4.21 9.36
CA LYS A 89 -2.85 -3.69 8.01
C LYS A 89 -3.80 -2.56 7.60
N PHE A 90 -5.08 -2.63 7.90
CA PHE A 90 -6.01 -1.53 7.59
C PHE A 90 -5.73 -0.27 8.42
N LEU A 91 -5.40 -0.41 9.71
CA LEU A 91 -5.02 0.71 10.57
C LEU A 91 -3.68 1.34 10.18
N ALA A 92 -2.76 0.57 9.59
CA ALA A 92 -1.52 1.13 9.04
C ALA A 92 -1.81 2.16 7.93
N VAL A 93 -2.83 1.94 7.10
CA VAL A 93 -3.26 2.91 6.09
C VAL A 93 -3.85 4.16 6.73
N GLU A 94 -4.66 4.03 7.78
CA GLU A 94 -5.20 5.19 8.51
C GLU A 94 -4.07 6.05 9.09
N LYS A 95 -3.05 5.41 9.67
CA LYS A 95 -1.87 6.10 10.19
C LYS A 95 -1.15 6.92 9.10
N HIS A 96 -1.00 6.39 7.88
CA HIS A 96 -0.41 7.16 6.77
C HIS A 96 -1.19 8.43 6.45
N TYR A 97 -2.52 8.40 6.58
CA TYR A 97 -3.35 9.59 6.36
C TYR A 97 -3.22 10.62 7.48
N ALA A 98 -3.07 10.15 8.73
CA ALA A 98 -2.76 11.02 9.85
C ALA A 98 -1.40 11.72 9.65
N ASP A 99 -0.37 10.97 9.26
CA ASP A 99 0.98 11.51 8.98
C ASP A 99 0.93 12.54 7.83
N ILE A 100 0.24 12.25 6.72
CA ILE A 100 0.04 13.21 5.61
C ILE A 100 -0.69 14.49 6.06
N THR A 101 -1.60 14.37 7.02
CA THR A 101 -2.31 15.52 7.57
C THR A 101 -1.40 16.38 8.44
N GLU A 102 -0.53 15.75 9.23
CA GLU A 102 0.46 16.43 10.09
C GLU A 102 1.54 17.13 9.26
N ASP A 103 2.01 16.50 8.18
CA ASP A 103 3.02 17.03 7.26
C ASP A 103 2.67 18.42 6.70
N GLN A 104 1.38 18.78 6.65
CA GLN A 104 0.96 20.09 6.15
C GLN A 104 1.42 21.25 7.05
N PHE A 105 1.69 21.00 8.34
CA PHE A 105 1.87 22.03 9.35
C PHE A 105 3.04 22.97 9.03
N ASP A 106 4.18 22.40 8.63
CA ASP A 106 5.39 23.15 8.27
C ASP A 106 5.17 24.03 7.02
N PHE A 107 4.24 23.65 6.15
CA PHE A 107 3.95 24.36 4.91
C PHE A 107 3.17 25.66 5.12
N HIS A 108 2.43 25.81 6.23
CA HIS A 108 1.73 27.07 6.54
C HIS A 108 2.70 28.25 6.60
N SER A 109 3.82 28.10 7.31
CA SER A 109 4.84 29.15 7.41
C SER A 109 5.79 29.15 6.20
N TYR A 110 6.17 27.97 5.70
CA TYR A 110 7.10 27.86 4.58
C TYR A 110 6.57 28.52 3.30
N CYS A 111 5.31 28.25 2.93
CA CYS A 111 4.73 28.77 1.69
C CYS A 111 4.54 30.29 1.71
N LEU A 112 4.23 30.86 2.87
CA LEU A 112 4.19 32.32 3.05
C LEU A 112 5.58 32.92 2.86
N ARG A 113 6.61 32.34 3.50
CA ARG A 113 8.00 32.80 3.39
C ARG A 113 8.55 32.67 1.96
N LYS A 114 8.17 31.63 1.23
CA LYS A 114 8.62 31.37 -0.15
C LYS A 114 7.70 31.94 -1.22
N MET A 115 6.62 32.60 -0.84
CA MET A 115 5.63 33.21 -1.74
C MET A 115 5.02 32.21 -2.74
N THR A 116 4.86 30.94 -2.36
CA THR A 116 4.26 29.88 -3.18
C THR A 116 2.76 29.72 -2.93
N LEU A 117 2.03 30.84 -2.85
CA LEU A 117 0.65 30.91 -2.38
C LEU A 117 -0.35 30.07 -3.20
N ARG A 118 -0.16 29.95 -4.52
CA ARG A 118 -1.01 29.10 -5.37
C ARG A 118 -0.90 27.62 -4.98
N ALA A 119 0.32 27.15 -4.73
CA ALA A 119 0.57 25.77 -4.29
C ALA A 119 0.03 25.55 -2.86
N TYR A 120 0.16 26.54 -1.98
CA TYR A 120 -0.39 26.49 -0.63
C TYR A 120 -1.91 26.30 -0.63
N VAL A 121 -2.65 27.12 -1.39
CA VAL A 121 -4.12 26.97 -1.50
C VAL A 121 -4.50 25.63 -2.13
N ALA A 122 -3.71 25.12 -3.09
CA ALA A 122 -3.93 23.80 -3.66
C ALA A 122 -3.72 22.68 -2.63
N MET A 123 -2.69 22.78 -1.78
CA MET A 123 -2.44 21.86 -0.66
C MET A 123 -3.59 21.87 0.34
N LEU A 124 -4.09 23.04 0.75
CA LEU A 124 -5.25 23.12 1.66
C LEU A 124 -6.48 22.40 1.09
N LYS A 125 -6.80 22.65 -0.19
CA LYS A 125 -7.92 21.96 -0.87
C LYS A 125 -7.72 20.45 -1.00
N PHE A 126 -6.47 20.00 -1.11
CA PHE A 126 -6.12 18.58 -1.11
C PHE A 126 -6.35 17.98 0.28
N GLN A 127 -5.86 18.64 1.34
CA GLN A 127 -6.00 18.21 2.73
C GLN A 127 -7.47 18.13 3.17
N ASP A 128 -8.30 19.12 2.80
CA ASP A 128 -9.75 19.13 3.07
C ASP A 128 -10.49 17.91 2.49
N ARG A 129 -9.91 17.26 1.48
CA ARG A 129 -10.49 16.11 0.77
C ARG A 129 -9.69 14.83 0.96
N LEU A 130 -8.70 14.81 1.84
CA LEU A 130 -7.78 13.69 1.98
C LEU A 130 -8.53 12.38 2.23
N HIS A 131 -9.47 12.35 3.17
CA HIS A 131 -10.26 11.14 3.47
C HIS A 131 -11.25 10.71 2.38
N SER A 132 -11.42 11.46 1.29
CA SER A 132 -12.26 11.06 0.14
C SER A 132 -11.56 10.12 -0.84
N TYR A 133 -10.26 9.88 -0.67
CA TYR A 133 -9.50 9.01 -1.57
C TYR A 133 -9.84 7.52 -1.37
N VAL A 134 -9.78 6.77 -2.47
CA VAL A 134 -10.20 5.36 -2.54
C VAL A 134 -9.46 4.47 -1.55
N TYR A 135 -8.19 4.76 -1.25
CA TYR A 135 -7.41 3.96 -0.31
C TYR A 135 -7.90 4.10 1.12
N PHE A 136 -8.23 5.32 1.56
CA PHE A 136 -8.85 5.55 2.87
C PHE A 136 -10.20 4.85 2.97
N HIS A 137 -11.07 5.00 1.96
CA HIS A 137 -12.37 4.33 1.95
C HIS A 137 -12.26 2.81 2.06
N LYS A 138 -11.30 2.19 1.36
CA LYS A 138 -11.06 0.74 1.44
C LYS A 138 -10.52 0.33 2.81
N ALA A 139 -9.59 1.09 3.37
CA ALA A 139 -9.04 0.81 4.70
C ALA A 139 -10.11 0.92 5.77
N ALA A 140 -10.88 2.01 5.77
CA ALA A 140 -11.97 2.24 6.72
C ALA A 140 -13.04 1.15 6.61
N ALA A 141 -13.47 0.80 5.38
CA ALA A 141 -14.43 -0.28 5.16
C ALA A 141 -13.88 -1.65 5.59
N GLY A 142 -12.58 -1.91 5.38
CA GLY A 142 -11.92 -3.13 5.83
C GLY A 142 -11.81 -3.24 7.34
N ALA A 143 -11.58 -2.12 8.04
CA ALA A 143 -11.42 -2.07 9.49
C ALA A 143 -12.73 -2.27 10.27
N ILE A 144 -13.89 -1.98 9.67
CA ILE A 144 -15.22 -2.08 10.33
C ILE A 144 -15.99 -3.36 10.00
N ARG A 145 -15.47 -4.21 9.11
CA ARG A 145 -16.09 -5.48 8.72
C ARG A 145 -15.88 -6.57 9.77
#